data_AF-X1TQ38-F1
#
_entry.id   AF-X1TQ38-F1
#
_cell.length_a   1.000
_cell.length_b   1.000
_cell.length_c   1.000
_cell.angle_alpha   90.00
_cell.angle_beta   90.00
_cell.angle_gamma   90.00
#
_symmetry.space_group_name_H-M   'P 1'
#
loop_
_entity.id
_entity.type
_entity.pdbx_description
1 polymer ?
#
loop_
_entity_poly.entity_id
_entity_poly.type
_entity_poly.pdbx_seq_one_letter_code
_entity_poly.pdbx_strand_id
1 'polypeptide(L)'
;MMKISLNIEVRVKNGVLIITDSEGKAVTFSKEQGVQKKVSMVTLGELSDLPRIKVAQAFGFSTRKSYYDARYAVLNGVAADLFPQRTGPKEATKRTRELEVQVIQMRFD
;
A
#
# COMPACT_ATOMS: atom_id res chain seq x y z
N MET A 1 32.54 5.51 -8.46
CA MET A 1 31.22 5.20 -7.87
C MET A 1 31.33 5.41 -6.37
N MET A 2 30.51 6.29 -5.79
CA MET A 2 30.54 6.55 -4.35
C MET A 2 29.68 5.51 -3.63
N LYS A 3 30.22 4.86 -2.60
CA LYS A 3 29.49 3.90 -1.76
C LYS A 3 29.00 4.62 -0.52
N ILE A 4 27.68 4.68 -0.35
CA ILE A 4 27.04 5.22 0.86
C ILE A 4 26.38 4.03 1.57
N SER A 5 26.62 3.91 2.87
CA SER A 5 25.99 2.89 3.74
C SER A 5 25.44 3.60 4.96
N LEU A 6 24.17 3.37 5.29
CA LEU A 6 23.50 4.03 6.40
C LEU A 6 22.62 3.02 7.14
N ASN A 7 22.74 2.99 8.47
CA ASN A 7 21.82 2.25 9.32
C ASN A 7 20.67 3.19 9.67
N ILE A 8 19.47 2.79 9.27
CA ILE A 8 18.25 3.55 9.53
C ILE A 8 17.22 2.69 10.24
N GLU A 9 16.45 3.33 11.10
CA GLU A 9 15.23 2.79 11.64
C GLU A 9 14.03 3.38 10.88
N VAL A 10 13.10 2.53 10.48
CA VAL A 10 11.87 2.94 9.78
C VAL A 10 10.68 2.64 10.67
N ARG A 11 9.91 3.68 11.01
CA ARG A 11 8.68 3.57 11.80
C ARG A 11 7.52 4.23 11.07
N VAL A 12 6.32 3.69 11.25
CA VAL A 12 5.08 4.33 10.83
C VAL A 12 4.16 4.46 12.02
N LYS A 13 3.76 5.69 12.35
CA LYS A 13 2.88 6.00 13.50
C LYS A 13 1.72 6.85 13.02
N ASN A 14 0.48 6.40 13.24
CA ASN A 14 -0.73 7.12 12.81
C ASN A 14 -0.70 7.53 11.33
N GLY A 15 -0.10 6.70 10.47
CA GLY A 15 0.05 6.96 9.04
C GLY A 15 1.23 7.86 8.65
N VAL A 16 1.90 8.50 9.61
CA VAL A 16 3.13 9.28 9.44
C VAL A 16 4.32 8.33 9.35
N LEU A 17 5.17 8.50 8.33
CA LEU A 17 6.40 7.72 8.16
C LEU A 17 7.58 8.50 8.75
N ILE A 18 8.37 7.85 9.59
CA ILE A 18 9.54 8.41 10.25
C ILE A 18 10.74 7.53 9.92
N ILE A 19 11.80 8.15 9.40
CA ILE A 19 13.09 7.49 9.14
C ILE A 19 14.11 8.17 10.04
N THR A 20 14.77 7.40 10.88
CA THR A 20 15.75 7.90 11.86
C THR A 20 17.10 7.23 11.61
N ASP A 21 18.19 7.98 11.65
CA ASP A 21 19.54 7.40 11.60
C ASP A 21 20.03 6.94 12.99
N SER A 22 21.22 6.36 13.03
CA SER A 22 21.85 5.92 14.29
C SER A 22 22.22 7.06 15.25
N GLU A 23 22.27 8.31 14.77
CA GLU A 23 22.55 9.50 15.59
C GLU A 23 21.27 10.16 16.13
N GLY A 24 20.09 9.62 15.77
CA GLY A 24 18.80 10.16 16.17
C GLY A 24 18.26 11.28 15.27
N LYS A 25 18.94 11.62 14.17
CA LYS A 25 18.41 12.56 13.18
C LYS A 25 17.25 11.90 12.44
N ALA A 26 16.11 12.58 12.39
CA ALA A 26 14.89 12.03 11.83
C ALA A 26 14.36 12.86 10.67
N VAL A 27 13.90 12.18 9.62
CA VAL A 27 13.07 12.74 8.55
C VAL A 27 11.65 12.19 8.72
N THR A 28 10.67 13.10 8.72
CA THR A 28 9.26 12.76 8.92
C THR A 28 8.45 13.11 7.67
N PHE A 29 7.71 12.14 7.16
CA PHE A 29 6.78 12.30 6.05
C PHE A 29 5.34 12.27 6.56
N SER A 30 4.57 13.27 6.17
CA SER A 30 3.18 13.39 6.60
C SER A 30 2.32 12.27 6.01
N LYS A 31 1.13 12.05 6.58
CA LYS A 31 0.21 10.98 6.12
C LYS A 31 -0.28 11.19 4.68
N GLU A 32 -0.23 12.42 4.19
CA GLU A 32 -0.61 12.83 2.83
C GLU A 32 0.44 12.39 1.79
N GLN A 33 1.69 12.14 2.21
CA GLN A 33 2.79 11.71 1.35
C GLN A 33 2.74 10.19 1.08
N GLY A 34 1.63 9.76 0.49
CA GLY A 34 1.36 8.35 0.20
C GLY A 34 2.36 7.71 -0.76
N VAL A 35 2.96 8.50 -1.66
CA VAL A 35 4.00 8.03 -2.60
C VAL A 35 5.25 7.61 -1.84
N GLN A 36 5.79 8.49 -0.98
CA GLN A 36 6.96 8.21 -0.15
C GLN A 36 6.73 6.97 0.72
N LYS A 37 5.53 6.84 1.29
CA LYS A 37 5.15 5.67 2.08
C LYS A 37 5.20 4.37 1.28
N LYS A 38 4.67 4.35 0.04
CA LYS A 38 4.72 3.18 -0.85
C LYS A 38 6.16 2.84 -1.25
N VAL A 39 6.97 3.84 -1.60
CA VAL A 39 8.38 3.63 -1.97
C VAL A 39 9.16 3.03 -0.81
N SER A 40 9.10 3.64 0.39
CA SER A 40 9.79 3.12 1.57
C SER A 40 9.32 1.72 1.97
N MET A 41 8.03 1.42 1.82
CA MET A 41 7.48 0.08 2.06
C MET A 41 8.11 -0.96 1.12
N VAL A 42 8.19 -0.66 -0.17
CA VAL A 42 8.77 -1.57 -1.17
C VAL A 42 10.26 -1.74 -0.91
N THR A 43 11.01 -0.66 -0.69
CA THR A 43 12.44 -0.71 -0.38
C THR A 43 12.73 -1.59 0.83
N LEU A 44 12.03 -1.36 1.95
CA LEU A 44 12.22 -2.17 3.16
C LEU A 44 11.81 -3.63 2.93
N GLY A 45 10.73 -3.87 2.18
CA GLY A 45 10.30 -5.22 1.83
C GLY A 45 11.36 -5.94 0.99
N GLU A 46 11.87 -5.34 -0.08
CA GLU A 46 12.86 -6.00 -0.95
C GLU A 46 14.20 -6.23 -0.23
N LEU A 47 14.56 -5.40 0.75
CA LEU A 47 15.80 -5.49 1.52
C LEU A 47 15.66 -6.24 2.86
N SER A 48 14.50 -6.86 3.13
CA SER A 48 14.29 -7.65 4.35
C SER A 48 13.64 -9.00 4.08
N ASP A 49 13.91 -9.95 4.96
CA ASP A 49 13.31 -11.28 4.97
C ASP A 49 11.92 -11.31 5.63
N LEU A 50 11.30 -10.13 5.83
CA LEU A 50 10.01 -10.02 6.47
C LEU A 50 8.88 -10.47 5.51
N PRO A 51 7.85 -11.17 6.04
CA PRO A 51 6.65 -11.48 5.27
C PRO A 51 5.99 -10.22 4.70
N ARG A 52 5.67 -10.21 3.40
CA ARG A 52 5.14 -9.03 2.70
C ARG A 52 3.86 -8.46 3.31
N ILE A 53 3.03 -9.33 3.90
CA ILE A 53 1.84 -8.89 4.65
C ILE A 53 2.21 -8.09 5.91
N LYS A 54 3.24 -8.50 6.66
CA LYS A 54 3.70 -7.78 7.86
C LYS A 54 4.28 -6.43 7.49
N VAL A 55 5.05 -6.35 6.40
CA VAL A 55 5.56 -5.09 5.86
C VAL A 55 4.40 -4.18 5.45
N ALA A 56 3.42 -4.67 4.68
CA ALA A 56 2.26 -3.88 4.29
C ALA A 56 1.48 -3.33 5.51
N GLN A 57 1.25 -4.17 6.51
CA GLN A 57 0.57 -3.81 7.75
C GLN A 57 1.36 -2.78 8.56
N ALA A 58 2.68 -2.90 8.64
CA ALA A 58 3.54 -1.91 9.29
C ALA A 58 3.38 -0.53 8.63
N PHE A 59 3.18 -0.49 7.31
CA PHE A 59 2.88 0.74 6.57
C PHE A 59 1.38 1.07 6.52
N GLY A 60 0.54 0.47 7.37
CA GLY A 60 -0.88 0.81 7.49
C GLY A 60 -1.74 0.36 6.31
N PHE A 61 -1.28 -0.60 5.49
CA PHE A 61 -2.08 -1.25 4.46
C PHE A 61 -2.65 -2.56 4.99
N SER A 62 -3.92 -2.84 4.68
CA SER A 62 -4.63 -4.02 5.21
C SER A 62 -4.33 -5.31 4.45
N THR A 63 -3.83 -5.25 3.21
CA THR A 63 -3.72 -6.42 2.34
C THR A 63 -2.30 -6.63 1.81
N ARG A 64 -1.94 -7.89 1.58
CA ARG A 64 -0.71 -8.27 0.87
C ARG A 64 -0.70 -7.77 -0.57
N LYS A 65 -1.88 -7.66 -1.19
CA LYS A 65 -2.03 -7.14 -2.56
C LYS A 65 -1.49 -5.71 -2.68
N SER A 66 -1.78 -4.85 -1.70
CA SER A 66 -1.28 -3.47 -1.66
C SER A 66 0.25 -3.38 -1.77
N TYR A 67 0.98 -4.37 -1.22
CA TYR A 67 2.43 -4.44 -1.40
C TYR A 67 2.84 -4.73 -2.85
N TYR A 68 2.22 -5.73 -3.49
CA TYR A 68 2.58 -6.10 -4.86
C TYR A 68 2.15 -5.05 -5.88
N ASP A 69 1.00 -4.41 -5.68
CA ASP A 69 0.56 -3.28 -6.50
C ASP A 69 1.58 -2.12 -6.41
N ALA A 70 2.02 -1.78 -5.19
CA ALA A 70 3.06 -0.77 -4.98
C ALA A 70 4.40 -1.20 -5.57
N ARG A 71 4.82 -2.45 -5.39
CA ARG A 71 6.07 -3.00 -5.93
C ARG A 71 6.09 -2.90 -7.45
N TYR A 72 4.99 -3.29 -8.10
CA TYR A 72 4.87 -3.19 -9.54
C TYR A 72 5.01 -1.73 -10.01
N ALA A 73 4.31 -0.79 -9.36
CA ALA A 73 4.40 0.63 -9.68
C ALA A 73 5.80 1.22 -9.44
N VAL A 74 6.49 0.84 -8.36
CA VAL A 74 7.85 1.32 -8.04
C VAL A 74 8.89 0.80 -9.04
N LEU A 75 8.81 -0.47 -9.43
CA LEU A 75 9.85 -1.12 -10.23
C LEU A 75 9.62 -0.98 -11.74
N ASN A 76 8.37 -0.95 -12.19
CA ASN A 76 8.03 -1.00 -13.61
C ASN A 76 7.12 0.14 -14.08
N GLY A 77 6.54 0.91 -13.16
CA GLY A 77 5.56 1.95 -13.47
C GLY A 77 6.15 3.33 -13.64
N VAL A 78 5.26 4.31 -13.79
CA VAL A 78 5.57 5.75 -13.74
C VAL A 78 5.15 6.32 -12.39
N ALA A 79 5.67 7.50 -12.03
CA ALA A 79 5.31 8.16 -10.78
C ALA A 79 3.79 8.31 -10.57
N ALA A 80 3.03 8.50 -11.66
CA ALA A 80 1.57 8.58 -11.66
C ALA A 80 0.88 7.33 -11.06
N ASP A 81 1.47 6.15 -11.20
CA ASP A 81 0.91 4.88 -10.72
C ASP A 81 0.98 4.74 -9.20
N LEU A 82 1.85 5.53 -8.55
CA LEU A 82 1.96 5.56 -7.10
C LEU A 82 0.91 6.44 -6.44
N PHE A 83 0.25 7.34 -7.19
CA PHE A 83 -0.79 8.19 -6.64
C PHE A 83 -2.07 7.37 -6.38
N PRO A 84 -2.85 7.72 -5.33
CA PRO A 84 -4.16 7.12 -5.13
C PRO A 84 -5.04 7.44 -6.33
N GLN A 85 -5.46 6.42 -7.06
CA GLN A 85 -6.45 6.59 -8.11
C GLN A 85 -7.81 6.82 -7.46
N ARG A 86 -8.54 7.81 -7.94
CA ARG A 86 -9.95 7.97 -7.57
C ARG A 86 -10.69 6.71 -8.03
N THR A 87 -11.01 5.80 -7.11
CA THR A 87 -12.12 4.89 -7.34
C THR A 87 -13.34 5.79 -7.45
N GLY A 88 -13.91 5.87 -8.66
CA GLY A 88 -15.15 6.59 -8.91
C GLY A 88 -16.27 6.14 -7.95
N PRO A 89 -17.44 6.79 -8.00
CA PRO A 89 -18.58 6.35 -7.21
C PRO A 89 -18.73 4.85 -7.40
N LYS A 90 -18.59 4.08 -6.32
CA LYS A 90 -18.95 2.67 -6.34
C LYS A 90 -20.47 2.68 -6.37
N GLU A 91 -21.05 2.75 -7.57
CA GLU A 91 -22.46 2.44 -7.72
C GLU A 91 -22.63 1.04 -7.16
N ALA A 92 -23.37 0.94 -6.05
CA ALA A 92 -23.78 -0.36 -5.57
C ALA A 92 -24.51 -1.02 -6.74
N THR A 93 -24.04 -2.18 -7.17
CA THR A 93 -24.70 -2.96 -8.20
C THR A 93 -26.09 -3.30 -7.68
N LYS A 94 -27.09 -2.46 -7.97
CA LYS A 94 -28.48 -2.78 -7.66
C LYS A 94 -28.79 -4.02 -8.47
N ARG A 95 -29.13 -5.12 -7.79
CA ARG A 95 -29.67 -6.27 -8.51
C ARG A 95 -30.90 -5.78 -9.25
N THR A 96 -30.93 -6.00 -10.56
CA THR A 96 -32.14 -5.77 -11.34
C THR A 96 -33.22 -6.73 -10.82
N ARG A 97 -34.48 -6.33 -10.95
CA ARG A 97 -35.63 -7.18 -10.56
C ARG A 97 -35.57 -8.56 -11.20
N GLU A 98 -35.05 -8.63 -12.42
CA GLU A 98 -34.83 -9.87 -13.17
C GLU A 98 -33.81 -10.79 -12.47
N LEU A 99 -32.69 -10.24 -12.00
CA LEU A 99 -31.66 -10.97 -11.23
C LEU A 99 -32.19 -11.43 -9.87
N GLU A 100 -33.05 -10.66 -9.22
CA GLU A 100 -33.71 -11.08 -7.98
C GLU A 100 -34.65 -12.26 -8.20
N VAL A 101 -35.48 -12.20 -9.24
CA VAL A 101 -36.39 -13.30 -9.63
C VAL A 101 -35.59 -14.57 -9.93
N GLN A 102 -34.48 -14.45 -10.68
CA GLN A 102 -33.65 -15.60 -11.01
C GLN A 102 -32.98 -16.23 -9.77
N VAL A 103 -32.52 -15.40 -8.83
CA VAL A 103 -31.94 -15.88 -7.55
C VAL A 103 -32.99 -16.54 -6.66
N ILE A 104 -34.23 -16.02 -6.66
CA ILE A 104 -35.35 -16.64 -5.92
C ILE A 104 -35.67 -18.00 -6.54
N GLN A 105 -35.79 -18.08 -7.87
CA GLN A 105 -36.06 -19.33 -8.57
C GLN A 105 -35.01 -20.41 -8.23
N MET A 106 -33.72 -20.06 -8.32
CA MET A 106 -32.60 -20.96 -7.99
C MET A 106 -32.53 -21.39 -6.51
N ARG A 107 -33.24 -20.72 -5.60
CA ARG A 107 -33.28 -21.09 -4.17
C ARG A 107 -34.44 -22.01 -3.80
N PHE A 108 -35.47 -22.07 -4.63
CA PHE A 108 -36.69 -22.85 -4.40
C PHE A 108 -36.86 -24.02 -5.39
N ASP A 109 -35.88 -24.23 -6.28
CA ASP A 109 -35.63 -25.48 -7.01
C ASP A 109 -34.73 -26.42 -6.18
#